data_AF-A0A089HLM8-F1
#
_entry.id   AF-A0A089HLM8-F1
#
_cell.length_a   1.000
_cell.length_b   1.000
_cell.length_c   1.000
_cell.angle_alpha   90.00
_cell.angle_beta   90.00
_cell.angle_gamma   90.00
#
_symmetry.space_group_name_H-M   'P 1'
#
loop_
_entity.id
_entity.type
_entity.pdbx_description
1 polymer ?
#
loop_
_entity_poly.entity_id
_entity_poly.type
_entity_poly.pdbx_seq_one_letter_code
_entity_poly.pdbx_strand_id
1 'polypeptide(L)' 'MMDNFTIVEDDLQNGDTGELVKGVRIMVEGKFKNLLDSIIEKTPSFNNYSEVIGSAITSGITEIISDLKSKRS' A
#
# COMPACT_ATOMS: atom_id res chain seq x y z
N MET A 1 10.20 14.41 -10.27
CA MET A 1 10.46 13.29 -9.34
C MET A 1 9.28 13.19 -8.39
N MET A 2 8.74 11.99 -8.21
CA MET A 2 7.78 11.71 -7.15
C MET A 2 8.55 11.92 -5.84
N ASP A 3 8.07 12.81 -4.97
CA ASP A 3 8.66 12.94 -3.64
C ASP A 3 8.47 11.58 -2.95
N ASN A 4 9.56 10.93 -2.55
CA ASN A 4 9.51 9.62 -1.91
C ASN A 4 8.52 9.68 -0.73
N PHE A 5 7.51 8.81 -0.72
CA PHE A 5 6.60 8.71 0.42
C PHE A 5 7.29 7.92 1.53
N THR A 6 7.05 8.33 2.78
CA THR A 6 7.71 7.72 3.95
C THR A 6 6.92 6.52 4.43
N ILE A 7 7.60 5.37 4.56
CA ILE A 7 7.10 4.16 5.18
C ILE A 7 7.94 3.89 6.43
N VAL A 8 7.29 3.64 7.56
CA VAL A 8 7.92 3.29 8.84
C VAL A 8 7.44 1.90 9.25
N GLU A 9 8.35 1.06 9.72
CA GLU A 9 8.02 -0.24 10.30
C GLU A 9 7.81 -0.10 11.81
N ASP A 10 6.72 -0.69 12.31
CA ASP A 10 6.39 -0.74 13.74
C ASP A 10 6.01 -2.18 14.12
N ASP A 11 6.21 -2.55 15.38
CA ASP A 11 5.61 -3.76 15.95
C ASP A 11 4.21 -3.42 16.47
N LEU A 12 3.19 -4.01 15.84
CA LEU A 12 1.78 -3.84 16.20
C LEU A 12 1.26 -5.10 16.86
N GLN A 13 0.39 -4.96 17.84
CA GLN A 13 -0.29 -6.11 18.42
C GLN A 13 -1.51 -6.48 17.57
N ASN A 14 -1.60 -7.73 17.15
CA ASN A 14 -2.78 -8.29 16.53
C ASN A 14 -3.92 -8.35 17.56
N GLY A 15 -5.05 -7.72 17.27
CA GLY A 15 -6.19 -7.64 18.18
C GLY A 15 -6.90 -8.98 18.44
N ASP A 16 -6.80 -9.92 17.50
CA ASP A 16 -7.48 -11.22 17.57
C ASP A 16 -6.61 -12.28 18.26
N THR A 17 -5.30 -12.28 18.01
CA THR A 17 -4.37 -13.30 18.54
C THR A 17 -3.52 -12.80 19.71
N GLY A 18 -3.41 -11.48 19.90
CA GLY A 18 -2.51 -10.86 20.88
C GLY A 18 -1.02 -10.89 20.51
N GLU A 19 -0.67 -11.47 19.36
CA GLU A 19 0.71 -11.58 18.89
C GLU A 19 1.25 -10.24 18.37
N LEU A 20 2.56 -10.02 18.51
CA LEU A 20 3.25 -8.91 17.87
C LEU A 20 3.51 -9.25 16.40
N VAL A 21 3.00 -8.40 15.51
CA VAL A 21 3.17 -8.49 14.06
C VAL A 21 3.85 -7.23 13.54
N LYS A 22 4.65 -7.38 12.49
CA LYS A 22 5.24 -6.23 11.80
C LYS A 22 4.16 -5.50 11.02
N GLY A 23 3.94 -4.24 11.38
CA GLY A 23 3.10 -3.29 10.68
C GLY A 23 3.92 -2.27 9.92
N VAL A 24 3.30 -1.67 8.92
CA VAL A 24 3.86 -0.51 8.21
C VAL A 24 2.94 0.68 8.39
N ARG A 25 3.51 1.84 8.70
CA ARG A 25 2.83 3.13 8.72
C ARG A 25 3.29 3.96 7.54
N ILE A 26 2.34 4.45 6.75
CA ILE A 26 2.62 5.25 5.56
C ILE A 26 2.17 6.69 5.82
N MET A 27 3.08 7.63 5.61
CA MET A 27 2.78 9.06 5.69
C MET A 27 2.21 9.53 4.35
N VAL A 28 0.95 10.00 4.36
CA VAL A 28 0.25 10.48 3.17
C VAL A 28 0.28 12.00 3.15
N GLU A 29 1.24 12.56 2.43
CA GLU A 29 1.45 14.02 2.36
C GLU A 29 1.86 14.51 0.96
N GLY A 30 1.79 15.83 0.78
CA GLY A 30 2.23 16.51 -0.44
C GLY A 30 1.63 15.94 -1.73
N LYS A 31 2.50 15.65 -2.71
CA LYS A 31 2.07 15.12 -4.01
C LYS A 31 1.45 13.73 -3.92
N PHE A 32 1.89 12.91 -2.97
CA PHE A 32 1.36 11.57 -2.79
C PHE A 32 -0.09 11.62 -2.33
N LYS A 33 -0.40 12.50 -1.36
CA LYS A 33 -1.79 12.78 -0.96
C LYS A 33 -2.65 13.20 -2.14
N ASN A 34 -2.21 14.20 -2.92
CA ASN A 34 -2.98 14.70 -4.06
C ASN A 34 -3.25 13.62 -5.12
N LEU A 35 -2.32 12.69 -5.31
CA LEU A 35 -2.51 11.55 -6.20
C LEU A 35 -3.59 10.61 -5.67
N LEU A 36 -3.54 10.24 -4.38
CA LEU A 36 -4.55 9.37 -3.78
C LEU A 36 -5.93 10.02 -3.78
N ASP A 37 -6.01 11.32 -3.47
CA ASP A 37 -7.25 12.10 -3.58
C ASP A 37 -7.82 12.02 -4.99
N SER A 38 -6.99 12.24 -6.01
CA SER A 38 -7.41 12.17 -7.42
C SER A 38 -7.92 10.78 -7.81
N ILE A 39 -7.38 9.71 -7.23
CA ILE A 39 -7.81 8.33 -7.50
C ILE A 39 -9.17 8.07 -6.87
N ILE A 40 -9.37 8.49 -5.61
CA ILE A 40 -10.64 8.36 -4.89
C ILE A 40 -11.74 9.15 -5.60
N GLU A 41 -11.47 10.40 -5.99
CA GLU A 41 -12.44 11.24 -6.70
C GLU A 41 -12.90 10.63 -8.03
N LYS A 42 -12.01 9.92 -8.72
CA LYS A 42 -12.27 9.35 -10.05
C LYS A 42 -12.78 7.92 -10.01
N THR A 43 -12.70 7.25 -8.87
CA THR A 43 -12.97 5.82 -8.75
C THR A 43 -13.94 5.56 -7.61
N PRO A 44 -15.25 5.41 -7.89
CA PRO A 44 -16.29 5.28 -6.86
C PRO A 44 -16.14 4.07 -5.93
N SER A 45 -15.32 3.09 -6.30
CA SER A 45 -15.07 1.88 -5.50
C SER A 45 -14.07 2.09 -4.36
N PHE A 46 -13.33 3.20 -4.35
CA PHE A 46 -12.38 3.52 -3.29
C PHE A 46 -12.93 4.60 -2.38
N ASN A 47 -13.02 4.29 -1.09
CA ASN A 47 -13.59 5.19 -0.08
C ASN A 47 -12.54 5.91 0.75
N ASN A 48 -11.32 5.36 0.82
CA ASN A 48 -10.25 5.86 1.67
C ASN A 48 -8.87 5.50 1.10
N TYR A 49 -7.83 6.15 1.63
CA TYR A 49 -6.45 5.93 1.19
C TYR A 49 -5.99 4.48 1.39
N SER A 50 -6.41 3.81 2.47
CA SER A 50 -5.99 2.45 2.79
C SER A 50 -6.43 1.45 1.70
N GLU A 51 -7.64 1.61 1.17
CA GLU A 51 -8.13 0.75 0.08
C GLU A 51 -7.34 0.96 -1.22
N VAL A 52 -7.06 2.22 -1.58
CA VAL A 52 -6.24 2.55 -2.76
C VAL A 52 -4.84 1.97 -2.62
N ILE A 53 -4.19 2.21 -1.48
CA ILE A 53 -2.84 1.75 -1.20
C ILE A 53 -2.79 0.22 -1.15
N GLY A 54 -3.73 -0.42 -0.46
CA GLY A 54 -3.82 -1.88 -0.36
C GLY A 54 -4.01 -2.54 -1.72
N SER A 55 -4.86 -1.98 -2.58
CA SER A 55 -5.05 -2.44 -3.96
C SER A 55 -3.77 -2.29 -4.78
N ALA A 56 -3.14 -1.11 -4.75
CA ALA A 56 -1.90 -0.86 -5.49
C ALA A 56 -0.75 -1.80 -5.06
N ILE A 57 -0.58 -2.02 -3.75
CA ILE A 57 0.43 -2.95 -3.21
C ILE A 57 0.14 -4.38 -3.66
N THR A 58 -1.12 -4.82 -3.58
CA THR A 58 -1.51 -6.18 -3.98
C THR A 58 -1.25 -6.43 -5.46
N SER A 59 -1.62 -5.48 -6.32
CA SER A 59 -1.36 -5.55 -7.75
C SER A 59 0.13 -5.59 -8.05
N GLY A 60 0.93 -4.71 -7.43
CA GLY A 60 2.38 -4.68 -7.60
C GLY A 60 3.07 -5.96 -7.13
N ILE A 61 2.70 -6.51 -5.98
CA ILE A 61 3.24 -7.79 -5.48
C ILE A 61 2.88 -8.94 -6.44
N THR A 62 1.66 -8.96 -6.96
CA THR A 62 1.22 -9.98 -7.91
C THR A 62 2.05 -9.94 -9.20
N GLU A 63 2.33 -8.76 -9.72
CA GLU A 63 3.19 -8.57 -10.89
C GLU A 63 4.62 -9.05 -10.62
N ILE A 64 5.21 -8.68 -9.47
CA ILE A 64 6.54 -9.15 -9.06
C ILE A 64 6.59 -10.69 -8.99
N ILE A 65 5.58 -11.33 -8.39
CA ILE A 65 5.52 -12.79 -8.31
C ILE A 65 5.38 -13.42 -9.71
N SER A 66 4.57 -12.82 -10.58
CA SER A 66 4.40 -13.27 -11.96
C SER A 66 5.73 -13.23 -12.73
N ASP A 67 6.47 -12.13 -12.61
CA ASP A 67 7.79 -11.97 -13.24
C ASP A 67 8.81 -12.99 -12.72
N LEU A 68 8.80 -13.27 -11.42
CA LEU A 68 9.67 -14.29 -10.82
C LEU A 68 9.37 -15.70 -11.32
N LYS A 69 8.09 -16.01 -11.56
CA LYS A 69 7.67 -17.30 -12.15
C LYS A 69 8.06 -17.38 -13.62
N SER A 70 7.84 -16.31 -14.38
CA SER A 70 8.15 -16.28 -15.81
C SER A 70 9.65 -16.34 -16.10
N LYS A 71 10.52 -15.81 -15.22
CA LYS A 71 11.99 -15.94 -15.36
C LYS A 71 12.55 -17.32 -14.98
N ARG A 72 11.72 -18.21 -14.43
CA ARG A 72 12.10 -19.58 -14.04
C ARG A 72 11.58 -20.65 -15.01
N SER A 73 10.82 -20.27 -16.04
CA SER A 73 10.39 -21.11 -17.18
C SER A 73 11.22 -20.80 -18.42
#